data_AF-A0A1B7NZJ8-F1
#
_entry.id   AF-A0A1B7NZJ8-F1
#
_cell.length_a   1.000
_cell.length_b   1.000
_cell.length_c   1.000
_cell.angle_alpha   90.00
_cell.angle_beta   90.00
_cell.angle_gamma   90.00
#
_symmetry.space_group_name_H-M   'P 1'
#
loop_
_entity.id
_entity.type
_entity.pdbx_description
1 polymer ?
#
loop_
_entity_poly.entity_id
_entity_poly.type
_entity_poly.pdbx_seq_one_letter_code
_entity_poly.pdbx_strand_id
1 'polypeptide(L)'
;MVGRNPRTTLEGIGESFIMKAIGESTGRSLAVIKADQHEIGDLGLVAAKSRSNQPTMFKPKPLTVRGVHEGLLAIAKTQGHGSQEKKISAIKKLLSSADAAMAGKGSKGIDITHNKGGPSEAKFIIRFLEGKLRLGLAEKTVLVALAHAMVAHEVEVLGKKAPTTEELGKGEAILKSVYSFTAAEEPEY
;
A
#
# COMPACT_ATOMS: atom_id res chain seq x y z
N MET A 1 25.55 5.73 15.82
CA MET A 1 24.39 6.37 15.18
C MET A 1 24.25 5.76 13.80
N VAL A 2 23.24 4.93 13.58
CA VAL A 2 23.04 4.21 12.30
C VAL A 2 22.48 5.20 11.28
N GLY A 3 23.28 5.52 10.26
CA GLY A 3 22.85 6.32 9.12
C GLY A 3 21.76 5.57 8.34
N ARG A 4 20.58 6.17 8.21
CA ARG A 4 19.50 5.64 7.37
C ARG A 4 19.86 5.90 5.90
N ASN A 5 19.84 4.84 5.09
CA ASN A 5 20.06 4.84 3.64
C ASN A 5 19.06 5.78 2.92
N PRO A 6 19.48 6.72 2.04
CA PRO A 6 18.63 7.74 1.41
C PRO A 6 17.78 7.20 0.24
N ARG A 7 17.20 6.00 0.36
CA ARG A 7 16.32 5.42 -0.67
C ARG A 7 14.96 6.09 -0.65
N THR A 8 14.75 7.18 -1.40
CA THR A 8 13.42 7.78 -1.74
C THR A 8 12.34 7.50 -0.70
N THR A 9 12.61 7.86 0.55
CA THR A 9 11.72 7.55 1.66
C THR A 9 10.53 8.50 1.57
N LEU A 10 9.35 8.08 2.04
CA LEU A 10 8.17 8.95 2.15
C LEU A 10 8.33 10.00 3.26
N GLU A 11 9.57 10.45 3.49
CA GLU A 11 9.95 11.47 4.46
C GLU A 11 9.16 12.76 4.24
N GLY A 12 8.67 13.32 5.34
CA GLY A 12 7.83 14.50 5.34
C GLY A 12 6.32 14.26 5.16
N ILE A 13 5.84 13.01 5.14
CA ILE A 13 4.41 12.69 5.24
C ILE A 13 4.09 12.30 6.67
N GLY A 14 3.75 13.31 7.50
CA GLY A 14 3.18 13.09 8.81
C GLY A 14 1.71 12.65 8.76
N GLU A 15 1.24 12.04 9.84
CA GLU A 15 -0.15 11.61 10.03
C GLU A 15 -1.15 12.75 9.78
N SER A 16 -0.79 13.98 10.15
CA SER A 16 -1.58 15.19 9.92
C SER A 16 -1.81 15.49 8.43
N PHE A 17 -0.81 15.27 7.56
CA PHE A 17 -0.96 15.45 6.11
C PHE A 17 -1.84 14.38 5.49
N ILE A 18 -1.72 13.14 5.97
CA ILE A 18 -2.57 12.03 5.55
C ILE A 18 -4.03 12.33 5.93
N MET A 19 -4.28 12.73 7.17
CA MET A 19 -5.62 13.09 7.64
C MET A 19 -6.22 14.26 6.83
N LYS A 20 -5.41 15.28 6.51
CA LYS A 20 -5.84 16.39 5.65
C LYS A 20 -6.18 15.92 4.23
N ALA A 21 -5.36 15.06 3.63
CA ALA A 21 -5.62 14.49 2.31
C ALA A 21 -6.89 13.62 2.27
N ILE A 22 -7.14 12.82 3.30
CA ILE A 22 -8.39 12.04 3.43
C ILE A 22 -9.60 12.99 3.53
N GLY A 23 -9.54 13.99 4.42
CA GLY A 23 -10.63 14.96 4.58
C GLY A 23 -10.95 15.70 3.27
N GLU A 24 -9.93 16.24 2.61
CA GLU A 24 -10.09 16.98 1.36
C GLU A 24 -10.51 16.11 0.17
N SER A 25 -10.12 14.84 0.11
CA SER A 25 -10.55 13.93 -0.97
C SER A 25 -11.98 13.43 -0.80
N THR A 26 -12.45 13.33 0.44
CA THR A 26 -13.76 12.75 0.79
C THR A 26 -14.81 13.79 1.17
N GLY A 27 -14.43 15.07 1.25
CA GLY A 27 -15.33 16.15 1.67
C GLY A 27 -15.63 16.17 3.17
N ARG A 28 -14.83 15.48 3.99
CA ARG A 28 -15.02 15.40 5.45
C ARG A 28 -14.13 16.42 6.16
N SER A 29 -14.63 17.00 7.25
CA SER A 29 -13.84 17.93 8.05
C SER A 29 -12.69 17.20 8.77
N LEU A 30 -11.57 17.90 8.99
CA LEU A 30 -10.42 17.33 9.69
C LEU A 30 -10.76 16.88 11.12
N ALA A 31 -11.71 17.56 11.79
CA ALA A 31 -12.18 17.17 13.12
C ALA A 31 -12.83 15.78 13.11
N VAL A 32 -13.67 15.50 12.11
CA VAL A 32 -14.31 14.20 11.94
C VAL A 32 -13.29 13.10 11.64
N ILE A 33 -12.28 13.39 10.79
CA ILE A 33 -11.19 12.44 10.51
C ILE A 33 -10.37 12.12 11.76
N LYS A 34 -10.07 13.14 12.59
CA LYS A 34 -9.36 12.94 13.86
C LYS A 34 -10.17 12.11 14.86
N ALA A 35 -11.47 12.34 14.95
CA ALA A 35 -12.35 11.55 15.81
C ALA A 35 -12.40 10.08 15.38
N ASP A 36 -12.61 9.83 14.08
CA ASP A 36 -12.56 8.48 13.52
C ASP A 36 -11.19 7.82 13.73
N GLN A 37 -10.08 8.55 13.59
CA GLN A 37 -8.74 8.03 13.84
C GLN A 37 -8.52 7.66 15.30
N HIS A 38 -9.03 8.47 16.23
CA HIS A 38 -8.96 8.18 17.67
C HIS A 38 -9.79 6.93 18.04
N GLU A 39 -10.96 6.76 17.42
CA GLU A 39 -11.82 5.60 17.66
C GLU A 39 -11.29 4.32 17.01
N ILE A 40 -10.81 4.40 15.76
CA ILE A 40 -10.46 3.23 14.94
C ILE A 40 -8.97 2.86 15.08
N GLY A 41 -8.08 3.84 15.27
CA GLY A 41 -6.64 3.64 15.40
C GLY A 41 -5.91 3.23 14.10
N ASP A 42 -6.56 3.37 12.94
CA ASP A 42 -6.01 3.00 11.63
C ASP A 42 -6.53 3.91 10.53
N LEU A 43 -5.67 4.81 10.03
CA LEU A 43 -6.03 5.76 8.99
C LEU A 43 -6.43 5.10 7.67
N GLY A 44 -5.95 3.88 7.40
CA GLY A 44 -6.40 3.12 6.22
C GLY A 44 -7.88 2.77 6.31
N LEU A 45 -8.36 2.38 7.49
CA LEU A 45 -9.78 2.11 7.71
C LEU A 45 -10.60 3.40 7.68
N VAL A 46 -10.08 4.48 8.26
CA VAL A 46 -10.71 5.81 8.19
C VAL A 46 -10.88 6.24 6.73
N ALA A 47 -9.86 6.04 5.89
CA ALA A 47 -9.91 6.37 4.47
C ALA A 47 -10.94 5.52 3.72
N ALA A 48 -10.95 4.20 3.96
CA ALA A 48 -11.90 3.28 3.34
C ALA A 48 -13.36 3.63 3.70
N LYS A 49 -13.64 3.84 5.01
CA LYS A 49 -14.95 4.31 5.54
C LYS A 49 -15.36 5.64 4.93
N SER A 50 -14.43 6.58 4.81
CA SER A 50 -14.70 7.90 4.21
C SER A 50 -15.04 7.79 2.73
N ARG A 51 -14.30 6.96 2.00
CA ARG A 51 -14.44 6.79 0.55
C ARG A 51 -15.73 6.07 0.16
N SER A 52 -16.15 5.05 0.91
CA SER A 52 -17.40 4.33 0.64
C SER A 52 -18.65 5.21 0.74
N ASN A 53 -18.57 6.25 1.58
CA ASN A 53 -19.66 7.18 1.84
C ASN A 53 -19.70 8.35 0.85
N GLN A 54 -18.69 8.49 -0.02
CA GLN A 54 -18.61 9.58 -0.98
C GLN A 54 -19.29 9.18 -2.31
N PRO A 55 -20.44 9.76 -2.66
CA PRO A 55 -21.03 9.57 -3.98
C PRO A 55 -20.18 10.29 -5.04
N THR A 56 -19.95 9.65 -6.18
CA THR A 56 -19.23 10.25 -7.31
C THR A 56 -20.20 10.54 -8.44
N MET A 57 -20.15 11.75 -8.99
CA MET A 57 -20.96 12.14 -10.17
C MET A 57 -20.60 11.32 -11.42
N PHE A 58 -19.32 10.97 -11.56
CA PHE A 58 -18.81 10.09 -12.61
C PHE A 58 -17.88 9.04 -12.02
N LYS A 59 -17.94 7.82 -12.54
CA LYS A 59 -17.04 6.75 -12.12
C LYS A 59 -15.62 7.07 -12.63
N PRO A 60 -14.63 7.25 -11.73
CA PRO A 60 -13.26 7.51 -12.15
C PRO A 60 -12.64 6.25 -12.78
N LYS A 61 -11.59 6.44 -13.58
CA LYS A 61 -10.82 5.31 -14.13
C LYS A 61 -10.24 4.48 -12.97
N PRO A 62 -10.39 3.14 -12.99
CA PRO A 62 -9.82 2.28 -11.96
C PRO A 62 -8.31 2.45 -11.84
N LEU A 63 -7.79 2.28 -10.63
CA LEU A 63 -6.35 2.26 -10.38
C LEU A 63 -5.71 1.04 -11.07
N THR A 64 -4.42 1.19 -11.40
CA THR A 64 -3.57 0.08 -11.86
C THR A 64 -2.33 0.03 -10.97
N VAL A 65 -1.71 -1.13 -10.84
CA VAL A 65 -0.47 -1.29 -10.05
C VAL A 65 0.60 -0.30 -10.52
N ARG A 66 0.78 -0.16 -11.83
CA ARG A 66 1.72 0.80 -12.42
C ARG A 66 1.37 2.25 -12.05
N GLY A 67 0.11 2.64 -12.19
CA GLY A 67 -0.33 4.00 -11.87
C GLY A 67 -0.20 4.34 -10.38
N VAL A 68 -0.46 3.38 -9.49
CA VAL A 68 -0.25 3.54 -8.04
C VAL A 68 1.24 3.67 -7.74
N HIS A 69 2.08 2.79 -8.30
CA HIS A 69 3.53 2.84 -8.11
C HIS A 69 4.12 4.18 -8.58
N GLU A 70 3.76 4.64 -9.78
CA GLU A 70 4.19 5.95 -10.30
C GLU A 70 3.73 7.10 -9.39
N GLY A 71 2.49 7.05 -8.90
CA GLY A 71 1.95 8.05 -7.98
C GLY A 71 2.70 8.10 -6.66
N LEU A 72 2.97 6.94 -6.05
CA LEU A 72 3.74 6.83 -4.80
C LEU A 72 5.19 7.29 -4.98
N LEU A 73 5.82 6.94 -6.11
CA LEU A 73 7.18 7.37 -6.43
C LEU A 73 7.25 8.88 -6.65
N ALA A 74 6.27 9.47 -7.33
CA ALA A 74 6.19 10.92 -7.51
C ALA A 74 6.04 11.65 -6.17
N ILE A 75 5.24 11.10 -5.25
CA ILE A 75 5.09 11.60 -3.89
C ILE A 75 6.44 11.56 -3.14
N ALA A 76 7.15 10.44 -3.18
CA ALA A 76 8.45 10.27 -2.53
C ALA A 76 9.52 11.23 -3.06
N LYS A 77 9.54 11.46 -4.38
CA LYS A 77 10.49 12.36 -5.05
C LYS A 77 10.15 13.85 -4.89
N THR A 78 8.97 14.20 -4.39
CA THR A 78 8.55 15.60 -4.24
C THR A 78 9.25 16.24 -3.04
N GLN A 79 10.03 17.31 -3.27
CA GLN A 79 10.79 18.04 -2.25
C GLN A 79 10.77 19.56 -2.51
N GLY A 80 11.32 20.35 -1.58
CA GLY A 80 11.42 21.81 -1.67
C GLY A 80 10.20 22.58 -1.14
N HIS A 81 10.21 23.91 -1.32
CA HIS A 81 9.12 24.78 -0.88
C HIS A 81 7.78 24.38 -1.54
N GLY A 82 6.72 24.27 -0.75
CA GLY A 82 5.38 23.90 -1.23
C GLY A 82 5.25 22.41 -1.58
N SER A 83 6.23 21.58 -1.22
CA SER A 83 6.19 20.13 -1.43
C SER A 83 5.07 19.46 -0.63
N GLN A 84 4.68 20.01 0.52
CA GLN A 84 3.62 19.46 1.36
C GLN A 84 2.26 19.50 0.66
N GLU A 85 1.88 20.67 0.10
CA GLU A 85 0.63 20.81 -0.65
C GLU A 85 0.60 19.94 -1.90
N LYS A 86 1.75 19.81 -2.58
CA LYS A 86 1.91 18.92 -3.75
C LYS A 86 1.71 17.45 -3.37
N LYS A 87 2.32 17.00 -2.27
CA LYS A 87 2.14 15.64 -1.73
C LYS A 87 0.68 15.37 -1.37
N ILE A 88 0.02 16.30 -0.66
CA ILE A 88 -1.41 16.19 -0.33
C ILE A 88 -2.25 16.06 -1.61
N SER A 89 -1.99 16.89 -2.61
CA SER A 89 -2.72 16.86 -3.89
C SER A 89 -2.53 15.54 -4.64
N ALA A 90 -1.32 14.98 -4.64
CA ALA A 90 -1.04 13.68 -5.24
C ALA A 90 -1.75 12.53 -4.50
N ILE A 91 -1.77 12.55 -3.15
CA ILE A 91 -2.51 11.56 -2.36
C ILE A 91 -4.00 11.66 -2.67
N LYS A 92 -4.57 12.87 -2.70
CA LYS A 92 -5.97 13.10 -3.06
C LYS A 92 -6.31 12.51 -4.43
N LYS A 93 -5.43 12.69 -5.42
CA LYS A 93 -5.62 12.12 -6.76
C LYS A 93 -5.69 10.60 -6.72
N LEU A 94 -4.78 9.94 -6.00
CA LEU A 94 -4.82 8.48 -5.82
C LEU A 94 -6.12 8.02 -5.15
N LEU A 95 -6.52 8.69 -4.05
CA LEU A 95 -7.75 8.36 -3.31
C LEU A 95 -9.02 8.62 -4.12
N SER A 96 -9.02 9.63 -5.00
CA SER A 96 -10.18 9.97 -5.83
C SER A 96 -10.51 8.90 -6.87
N SER A 97 -9.53 8.07 -7.24
CA SER A 97 -9.72 6.92 -8.14
C SER A 97 -9.82 5.59 -7.38
N ALA A 98 -9.50 5.58 -6.08
CA ALA A 98 -9.55 4.39 -5.26
C ALA A 98 -11.00 3.91 -5.04
N ASP A 99 -11.14 2.59 -4.98
CA ASP A 99 -12.38 1.88 -4.72
C ASP A 99 -13.51 2.29 -5.68
N ALA A 100 -13.17 2.61 -6.94
CA ALA A 100 -14.10 3.13 -7.95
C ALA A 100 -15.32 2.23 -8.20
N ALA A 101 -15.19 0.92 -7.95
CA ALA A 101 -16.31 -0.03 -8.05
C ALA A 101 -17.26 -0.03 -6.83
N MET A 102 -16.81 0.55 -5.71
CA MET A 102 -17.49 0.55 -4.41
C MET A 102 -17.92 1.95 -3.94
N ALA A 103 -17.47 3.01 -4.62
CA ALA A 103 -17.85 4.39 -4.32
C ALA A 103 -19.38 4.60 -4.31
N GLY A 104 -19.90 5.23 -3.25
CA GLY A 104 -21.34 5.54 -3.11
C GLY A 104 -22.25 4.37 -2.73
N LYS A 105 -21.72 3.15 -2.52
CA LYS A 105 -22.52 1.99 -2.08
C LYS A 105 -22.70 1.92 -0.55
N GLY A 106 -22.22 2.92 0.17
CA GLY A 106 -22.25 2.99 1.63
C GLY A 106 -21.27 2.01 2.29
N SER A 107 -21.13 2.11 3.61
CA SER A 107 -20.19 1.32 4.41
C SER A 107 -20.60 -0.16 4.55
N LYS A 108 -21.74 -0.58 3.98
CA LYS A 108 -22.31 -1.95 4.08
C LYS A 108 -21.43 -3.05 3.45
N GLY A 109 -20.31 -2.69 2.81
CA GLY A 109 -19.31 -3.65 2.29
C GLY A 109 -17.94 -3.59 2.97
N ILE A 110 -17.72 -2.67 3.91
CA ILE A 110 -16.44 -2.51 4.63
C ILE A 110 -16.70 -2.91 6.08
N ASP A 111 -16.46 -4.18 6.39
CA ASP A 111 -16.53 -4.65 7.77
C ASP A 111 -15.37 -4.06 8.59
N ILE A 112 -15.65 -3.01 9.34
CA ILE A 112 -14.68 -2.38 10.25
C ILE A 112 -14.50 -3.18 11.56
N THR A 113 -15.25 -4.26 11.77
CA THR A 113 -15.33 -5.02 13.03
C THR A 113 -14.72 -6.43 12.94
N HIS A 114 -15.03 -7.23 11.91
CA HIS A 114 -14.34 -8.49 11.60
C HIS A 114 -13.47 -8.31 10.34
N ASN A 115 -12.24 -8.84 10.35
CA ASN A 115 -11.26 -8.75 9.26
C ASN A 115 -10.77 -7.33 8.85
N LYS A 116 -11.08 -6.27 9.62
CA LYS A 116 -10.56 -4.91 9.44
C LYS A 116 -10.58 -4.45 7.96
N GLY A 117 -11.78 -4.37 7.40
CA GLY A 117 -12.11 -3.47 6.29
C GLY A 117 -12.03 -4.04 4.87
N GLY A 118 -12.09 -5.35 4.67
CA GLY A 118 -12.19 -5.98 3.34
C GLY A 118 -11.08 -5.58 2.33
N PRO A 119 -11.19 -5.95 1.04
CA PRO A 119 -10.30 -5.46 0.01
C PRO A 119 -10.65 -4.01 -0.34
N SER A 120 -9.84 -3.05 0.14
CA SER A 120 -9.97 -1.63 -0.17
C SER A 120 -8.62 -1.06 -0.63
N GLU A 121 -8.63 -0.42 -1.79
CA GLU A 121 -7.48 0.28 -2.36
C GLU A 121 -7.09 1.47 -1.47
N ALA A 122 -8.07 2.26 -1.03
CA ALA A 122 -7.82 3.42 -0.17
C ALA A 122 -7.14 3.00 1.14
N LYS A 123 -7.56 1.87 1.73
CA LYS A 123 -6.96 1.31 2.94
C LYS A 123 -5.47 1.07 2.79
N PHE A 124 -5.07 0.34 1.75
CA PHE A 124 -3.68 -0.07 1.58
C PHE A 124 -2.79 1.06 1.07
N ILE A 125 -3.32 1.98 0.25
CA ILE A 125 -2.60 3.20 -0.14
C ILE A 125 -2.24 4.03 1.09
N ILE A 126 -3.21 4.27 1.99
CA ILE A 126 -2.95 5.06 3.19
C ILE A 126 -2.02 4.34 4.17
N ARG A 127 -2.20 3.03 4.38
CA ARG A 127 -1.28 2.25 5.23
C ARG A 127 0.14 2.22 4.68
N PHE A 128 0.31 2.21 3.35
CA PHE A 128 1.61 2.35 2.71
C PHE A 128 2.22 3.72 2.99
N LEU A 129 1.43 4.79 2.83
CA LEU A 129 1.86 6.17 3.11
C LEU A 129 2.20 6.41 4.59
N GLU A 130 1.53 5.71 5.51
CA GLU A 130 1.83 5.72 6.95
C GLU A 130 3.12 4.94 7.29
N GLY A 131 3.63 4.12 6.37
CA GLY A 131 4.71 3.17 6.62
C GLY A 131 4.29 1.97 7.49
N LYS A 132 2.98 1.75 7.68
CA LYS A 132 2.42 0.71 8.55
C LYS A 132 1.39 -0.12 7.78
N LEU A 133 1.87 -1.02 6.93
CA LEU A 133 1.01 -1.88 6.09
C LEU A 133 0.10 -2.85 6.88
N ARG A 134 0.49 -3.22 8.09
CA ARG A 134 -0.29 -4.10 8.99
C ARG A 134 -0.70 -5.43 8.33
N LEU A 135 0.20 -6.04 7.55
CA LEU A 135 -0.05 -7.31 6.86
C LEU A 135 0.27 -8.55 7.71
N GLY A 136 1.05 -8.40 8.78
CA GLY A 136 1.57 -9.54 9.54
C GLY A 136 2.60 -10.37 8.76
N LEU A 137 3.09 -9.85 7.64
CA LEU A 137 4.09 -10.46 6.78
C LEU A 137 5.41 -9.72 6.92
N ALA A 138 6.51 -10.47 6.89
CA ALA A 138 7.86 -9.95 6.87
C ALA A 138 8.50 -10.18 5.50
N GLU A 139 9.62 -9.52 5.26
CA GLU A 139 10.41 -9.65 4.04
C GLU A 139 10.72 -11.12 3.67
N LYS A 140 11.09 -11.94 4.66
CA LYS A 140 11.34 -13.37 4.47
C LYS A 140 10.12 -14.12 3.92
N THR A 141 8.91 -13.72 4.31
CA THR A 141 7.67 -14.33 3.80
C THR A 141 7.48 -14.02 2.33
N VAL A 142 7.83 -12.80 1.90
CA VAL A 142 7.77 -12.40 0.49
C VAL A 142 8.79 -13.16 -0.34
N LEU A 143 10.02 -13.33 0.16
CA LEU A 143 11.04 -14.13 -0.51
C LEU A 143 10.58 -15.59 -0.69
N VAL A 144 10.06 -16.21 0.36
CA VAL A 144 9.55 -17.59 0.27
C VAL A 144 8.40 -17.69 -0.75
N ALA A 145 7.44 -16.76 -0.70
CA ALA A 145 6.32 -16.75 -1.64
C ALA A 145 6.78 -16.56 -3.10
N LEU A 146 7.78 -15.70 -3.34
CA LEU A 146 8.36 -15.50 -4.67
C LEU A 146 9.06 -16.77 -5.18
N ALA A 147 9.85 -17.42 -4.33
CA ALA A 147 10.49 -18.69 -4.67
C ALA A 147 9.46 -19.75 -5.05
N HIS A 148 8.39 -19.89 -4.26
CA HIS A 148 7.30 -20.82 -4.53
C HIS A 148 6.58 -20.49 -5.85
N ALA A 149 6.34 -19.21 -6.13
CA ALA A 149 5.70 -18.78 -7.37
C ALA A 149 6.55 -19.11 -8.61
N MET A 150 7.87 -18.92 -8.54
CA MET A 150 8.79 -19.25 -9.63
C MET A 150 8.84 -20.77 -9.87
N VAL A 151 8.96 -21.57 -8.81
CA VAL A 151 8.96 -23.03 -8.92
C VAL A 151 7.61 -23.54 -9.45
N ALA A 152 6.50 -22.98 -8.99
CA ALA A 152 5.17 -23.35 -9.48
C ALA A 152 5.03 -23.06 -10.98
N HIS A 153 5.51 -21.90 -11.45
CA HIS A 153 5.50 -21.55 -12.86
C HIS A 153 6.35 -22.51 -13.71
N GLU A 154 7.54 -22.87 -13.26
CA GLU A 154 8.42 -23.81 -13.97
C GLU A 154 7.78 -25.20 -14.07
N VAL A 155 7.18 -25.69 -12.99
CA VAL A 155 6.48 -26.98 -12.94
C VAL A 155 5.26 -26.99 -13.87
N GLU A 156 4.51 -25.87 -13.92
CA GLU A 156 3.38 -25.70 -14.85
C GLU A 156 3.83 -25.73 -16.32
N VAL A 157 4.92 -25.02 -16.66
CA VAL A 157 5.51 -25.03 -18.01
C VAL A 157 5.97 -26.43 -18.42
N LEU A 158 6.44 -27.24 -17.47
CA LEU A 158 6.83 -28.63 -17.68
C LEU A 158 5.64 -29.61 -17.74
N GLY A 159 4.39 -29.13 -17.64
CA GLY A 159 3.17 -29.95 -17.73
C GLY A 159 2.89 -30.80 -16.48
N LYS A 160 3.58 -30.53 -15.36
CA LYS A 160 3.34 -31.20 -14.08
C LYS A 160 2.25 -30.45 -13.29
N LYS A 161 1.44 -31.18 -12.50
CA LYS A 161 0.27 -30.61 -11.80
C LYS A 161 0.58 -29.74 -10.59
N ALA A 162 1.63 -30.05 -9.83
CA ALA A 162 1.96 -29.30 -8.62
C ALA A 162 3.44 -29.51 -8.23
N PRO A 163 4.10 -28.48 -7.70
CA PRO A 163 5.46 -28.60 -7.21
C PRO A 163 5.52 -29.44 -5.94
N THR A 164 6.54 -30.28 -5.83
CA THR A 164 6.82 -31.08 -4.63
C THR A 164 7.45 -30.24 -3.52
N THR A 165 7.35 -30.70 -2.27
CA THR A 165 7.96 -30.02 -1.12
C THR A 165 9.49 -29.88 -1.26
N GLU A 166 10.14 -30.85 -1.91
CA GLU A 166 11.57 -30.79 -2.19
C GLU A 166 11.92 -29.72 -3.24
N GLU A 167 11.13 -29.60 -4.31
CA GLU A 167 11.31 -28.57 -5.34
C GLU A 167 11.11 -27.16 -4.75
N LEU A 168 10.09 -26.99 -3.89
CA LEU A 168 9.86 -25.74 -3.17
C LEU A 168 11.01 -25.39 -2.21
N GLY A 169 11.51 -26.37 -1.44
CA GLY A 169 12.64 -26.18 -0.53
C GLY A 169 13.93 -25.78 -1.25
N LYS A 170 14.19 -26.38 -2.42
CA LYS A 170 15.32 -25.99 -3.29
C LYS A 170 15.16 -24.56 -3.81
N GLY A 171 14.00 -24.20 -4.33
CA GLY A 171 13.72 -22.84 -4.82
C GLY A 171 13.90 -21.78 -3.73
N GLU A 172 13.42 -22.06 -2.51
CA GLU A 172 13.64 -21.17 -1.36
C GLU A 172 15.12 -20.97 -1.05
N ALA A 173 15.91 -22.05 -1.02
CA ALA A 173 17.34 -21.98 -0.70
C ALA A 173 18.11 -21.15 -1.74
N ILE A 174 17.80 -21.34 -3.02
CA ILE A 174 18.39 -20.58 -4.13
C ILE A 174 18.06 -19.09 -4.00
N LEU A 175 16.79 -18.76 -3.80
CA LEU A 175 16.40 -17.34 -3.75
C LEU A 175 16.95 -16.65 -2.49
N LYS A 176 17.02 -17.36 -1.35
CA LYS A 176 17.65 -16.86 -0.12
C LYS A 176 19.14 -16.60 -0.30
N SER A 177 19.87 -17.47 -1.01
CA SER A 177 21.30 -17.28 -1.24
C SER A 177 21.58 -16.07 -2.14
N VAL A 178 20.84 -15.92 -3.25
CA VAL A 178 20.95 -14.76 -4.15
C VAL A 178 20.64 -13.47 -3.41
N TYR A 179 19.55 -13.43 -2.64
CA TYR A 179 19.18 -12.24 -1.87
C TYR A 179 20.28 -11.84 -0.87
N SER A 180 20.84 -12.82 -0.14
CA SER A 180 21.92 -12.57 0.82
C SER A 180 23.20 -12.02 0.18
N PHE A 181 23.49 -12.43 -1.06
CA PHE A 181 24.63 -11.95 -1.82
C PHE A 181 24.43 -10.50 -2.27
N THR A 182 23.26 -10.18 -2.82
CA THR A 182 22.93 -8.81 -3.25
C THR A 182 22.81 -7.82 -2.10
N ALA A 183 22.37 -8.29 -0.92
CA ALA A 183 22.30 -7.45 0.28
C ALA A 183 23.70 -7.12 0.84
N ALA A 184 24.72 -7.94 0.54
CA ALA A 184 26.10 -7.72 0.95
C ALA A 184 26.89 -6.82 -0.02
N GLU A 185 26.42 -6.66 -1.26
CA GLU A 185 27.11 -5.91 -2.32
C GLU A 185 26.51 -4.53 -2.63
N GLU A 186 25.42 -4.11 -1.98
CA GLU A 186 24.89 -2.74 -2.19
C GLU A 186 25.86 -1.69 -1.60
N PRO A 187 26.47 -0.82 -2.43
CA PRO A 187 27.35 0.22 -1.91
C PRO A 187 26.53 1.27 -1.15
N GLU A 188 27.02 1.64 0.04
CA GLU A 188 26.53 2.80 0.81
C GLU A 188 26.80 4.09 0.01
N TYR A 189 25.81 4.55 -0.76
CA TYR A 189 25.81 5.88 -1.40
C TYR A 189 24.69 6.75 -0.84
#